data_AF-A0A967GT28-F1
#
_entry.id   AF-A0A967GT28-F1
#
_cell.length_a   1.000
_cell.length_b   1.000
_cell.length_c   1.000
_cell.angle_alpha   90.00
_cell.angle_beta   90.00
_cell.angle_gamma   90.00
#
_symmetry.space_group_name_H-M   'P 1'
#
loop_
_entity.id
_entity.type
_entity.pdbx_description
1 polymer ?
#
loop_
_entity_poly.entity_id
_entity_poly.type
_entity_poly.pdbx_seq_one_letter_code
_entity_poly.pdbx_strand_id
1 'polypeptide(L)'
;PYVDAVNLTDSHRARMSMSPLGAAKALLDCGVPPIVQMTGRDRNRIAIQSDLLAAASLGVENVLCMSGDDPTGGDHPDAKGVFDLEALGLLRAVATLNAGEDLGGNALSGAPALCAGAVANPGAPAMETELERLEQKLEAGARFFQTQP
;
A
#
# COMPACT_ATOMS: atom_id res chain seq x y z
N PRO A 1 2.76 21.13 -14.31
CA PRO A 1 2.25 19.74 -14.28
C PRO A 1 0.72 19.74 -14.43
N TYR A 2 0.15 18.82 -15.22
CA TYR A 2 -1.31 18.69 -15.38
C TYR A 2 -1.95 17.76 -14.33
N VAL A 3 -1.12 17.03 -13.56
CA VAL A 3 -1.51 16.13 -12.45
C VAL A 3 -0.46 16.22 -11.34
N ASP A 4 -0.86 15.99 -10.09
CA ASP A 4 0.04 15.99 -8.93
C ASP A 4 0.79 14.66 -8.77
N ALA A 5 0.12 13.52 -9.04
CA ALA A 5 0.70 12.18 -8.98
C ALA A 5 -0.10 11.17 -9.81
N VAL A 6 0.50 10.00 -10.08
CA VAL A 6 -0.13 8.90 -10.83
C VAL A 6 -0.27 7.68 -9.92
N ASN A 7 -1.50 7.17 -9.77
CA ASN A 7 -1.76 5.96 -8.99
C ASN A 7 -1.39 4.69 -9.78
N LEU A 8 -0.53 3.86 -9.20
CA LEU A 8 -0.09 2.59 -9.76
C LEU A 8 -0.71 1.42 -9.00
N THR A 9 -1.54 0.63 -9.69
CA THR A 9 -2.27 -0.48 -9.08
C THR A 9 -1.40 -1.73 -8.91
N ASP A 10 -1.63 -2.48 -7.84
CA ASP A 10 -0.96 -3.76 -7.56
C ASP A 10 -1.89 -4.94 -7.91
N SER A 11 -1.86 -5.35 -9.19
CA SER A 11 -2.71 -6.43 -9.74
C SER A 11 -4.19 -6.25 -9.37
N HIS A 12 -4.80 -5.17 -9.87
CA HIS A 12 -6.19 -4.79 -9.60
C HIS A 12 -7.17 -5.95 -9.86
N ARG A 13 -8.14 -6.17 -8.95
CA ARG A 13 -9.08 -7.31 -8.99
C ARG A 13 -8.41 -8.68 -9.00
N ALA A 14 -7.23 -8.76 -8.36
CA ALA A 14 -6.39 -9.96 -8.35
C ALA A 14 -6.07 -10.49 -9.77
N ARG A 15 -5.92 -9.59 -10.75
CA ARG A 15 -5.53 -9.93 -12.11
C ARG A 15 -4.05 -9.63 -12.32
N MET A 16 -3.28 -10.62 -12.76
CA MET A 16 -1.83 -10.51 -12.85
C MET A 16 -1.42 -9.34 -13.76
N SER A 17 -0.61 -8.45 -13.19
CA SER A 17 0.05 -7.37 -13.92
C SER A 17 1.52 -7.26 -13.51
N MET A 18 2.28 -6.42 -14.23
CA MET A 18 3.60 -6.01 -13.78
C MET A 18 3.51 -5.42 -12.35
N SER A 19 4.51 -5.71 -11.52
CA SER A 19 4.64 -5.10 -10.18
C SER A 19 4.64 -3.56 -10.29
N PRO A 20 3.90 -2.85 -9.42
CA PRO A 20 3.83 -1.39 -9.49
C PRO A 20 5.18 -0.74 -9.17
N LEU A 21 6.12 -1.42 -8.51
CA LEU A 21 7.48 -0.90 -8.27
C LEU A 21 8.26 -0.70 -9.57
N GLY A 22 8.13 -1.61 -10.54
CA GLY A 22 8.78 -1.47 -11.84
C GLY A 22 8.23 -0.29 -12.63
N ALA A 23 6.90 -0.13 -12.62
CA ALA A 23 6.24 1.02 -13.22
C ALA A 23 6.59 2.33 -12.50
N ALA A 24 6.73 2.32 -11.17
CA ALA A 24 7.10 3.48 -10.37
C ALA A 24 8.48 4.01 -10.77
N LYS A 25 9.47 3.13 -10.95
CA LYS A 25 10.79 3.53 -11.44
C LYS A 25 10.72 4.20 -12.81
N ALA A 26 9.95 3.63 -13.74
CA ALA A 26 9.78 4.22 -15.07
C ALA A 26 9.11 5.61 -15.02
N LEU A 27 8.15 5.83 -14.12
CA LEU A 27 7.54 7.15 -13.92
C LEU A 27 8.52 8.14 -13.28
N LEU A 28 9.28 7.71 -12.29
CA LEU A 28 10.29 8.54 -11.63
C LEU A 28 11.40 8.97 -12.59
N ASP A 29 11.82 8.09 -13.52
CA ASP A 29 12.77 8.44 -14.60
C ASP A 29 12.23 9.51 -15.55
N CYS A 30 10.90 9.63 -15.66
CA CYS A 30 10.24 10.68 -16.41
C CYS A 30 9.91 11.92 -15.56
N GLY A 31 10.29 11.95 -14.27
CA GLY A 31 9.95 13.03 -13.34
C GLY A 31 8.47 13.08 -12.93
N VAL A 32 7.75 11.95 -13.02
CA VAL A 32 6.34 11.84 -12.65
C VAL A 32 6.20 11.16 -11.28
N PRO A 33 5.61 11.82 -10.27
CA PRO A 33 5.44 11.22 -8.95
C PRO A 33 4.44 10.04 -8.94
N PRO A 34 4.83 8.84 -8.49
CA PRO A 34 3.92 7.72 -8.34
C PRO A 34 3.26 7.68 -6.95
N ILE A 35 2.03 7.17 -6.89
CA ILE A 35 1.40 6.63 -5.69
C ILE A 35 1.34 5.11 -5.88
N VAL A 36 2.17 4.37 -5.15
CA VAL A 36 2.29 2.91 -5.31
C VAL A 36 1.30 2.19 -4.40
N GLN A 37 0.38 1.42 -4.98
CA GLN A 37 -0.48 0.54 -4.18
C GLN A 37 0.35 -0.60 -3.58
N MET A 38 0.14 -0.85 -2.29
CA MET A 38 0.73 -1.96 -1.55
C MET A 38 -0.40 -2.83 -1.01
N THR A 39 -0.42 -4.09 -1.43
CA THR A 39 -1.46 -5.05 -1.04
C THR A 39 -0.91 -6.22 -0.23
N GLY A 40 -1.70 -6.67 0.75
CA GLY A 40 -1.40 -7.84 1.58
C GLY A 40 -1.83 -9.17 0.96
N ARG A 41 -2.68 -9.12 -0.10
CA ARG A 41 -3.22 -10.28 -0.80
C ARG A 41 -2.17 -11.35 -1.13
N ASP A 42 -1.03 -10.95 -1.71
CA ASP A 42 -0.07 -11.92 -2.27
C ASP A 42 1.22 -12.06 -1.43
N ARG A 43 1.36 -11.30 -0.33
CA ARG A 43 2.65 -11.12 0.38
C ARG A 43 2.52 -11.22 1.89
N ASN A 44 3.55 -11.76 2.53
CA ASN A 44 3.67 -11.75 4.00
C ASN A 44 4.38 -10.47 4.49
N ARG A 45 4.42 -10.25 5.80
CA ARG A 45 5.03 -9.07 6.43
C ARG A 45 6.51 -8.87 6.08
N ILE A 46 7.25 -9.94 5.79
CA ILE A 46 8.66 -9.84 5.41
C ILE A 46 8.76 -9.25 4.00
N ALA A 47 8.04 -9.84 3.05
CA ALA A 47 8.00 -9.38 1.67
C ALA A 47 7.46 -7.94 1.56
N ILE A 48 6.40 -7.61 2.31
CA ILE A 48 5.83 -6.26 2.35
C ILE A 48 6.86 -5.23 2.81
N GLN A 49 7.54 -5.47 3.93
CA GLN A 49 8.53 -4.51 4.43
C GLN A 49 9.72 -4.36 3.48
N SER A 50 10.14 -5.47 2.85
CA SER A 50 11.16 -5.45 1.81
C SER A 50 10.72 -4.59 0.61
N ASP A 51 9.48 -4.75 0.14
CA ASP A 51 8.94 -3.98 -0.99
C ASP A 51 8.76 -2.49 -0.65
N LEU A 52 8.40 -2.15 0.60
CA LEU A 52 8.32 -0.77 1.07
C LEU A 52 9.70 -0.10 1.11
N LEU A 53 10.72 -0.80 1.59
CA LEU A 53 12.11 -0.31 1.58
C LEU A 53 12.64 -0.18 0.14
N ALA A 54 12.30 -1.13 -0.74
CA ALA A 54 12.62 -1.04 -2.16
C ALA A 54 11.96 0.19 -2.79
N ALA A 55 10.67 0.43 -2.53
CA ALA A 55 9.96 1.62 -3.00
C ALA A 55 10.68 2.91 -2.59
N ALA A 56 10.99 3.04 -1.30
CA ALA A 56 11.72 4.19 -0.77
C ALA A 56 13.10 4.35 -1.45
N SER A 57 13.84 3.25 -1.64
CA SER A 57 15.15 3.27 -2.30
C SER A 57 15.11 3.73 -3.77
N LEU A 58 13.98 3.50 -4.45
CA LEU A 58 13.76 3.94 -5.83
C LEU A 58 13.37 5.42 -5.91
N GLY A 59 13.07 6.07 -4.78
CA GLY A 59 12.58 7.44 -4.71
C GLY A 59 11.05 7.55 -4.67
N VAL A 60 10.33 6.46 -4.38
CA VAL A 60 8.88 6.54 -4.14
C VAL A 60 8.64 7.22 -2.80
N GLU A 61 7.82 8.26 -2.82
CA GLU A 61 7.43 8.99 -1.61
C GLU A 61 6.02 8.62 -1.13
N ASN A 62 5.14 8.14 -2.00
CA ASN A 62 3.73 7.91 -1.69
C ASN A 62 3.33 6.45 -1.91
N VAL A 63 2.72 5.84 -0.89
CA VAL A 63 2.16 4.48 -0.96
C VAL A 63 0.70 4.50 -0.55
N LEU A 64 -0.12 3.64 -1.16
CA LEU A 64 -1.52 3.45 -0.81
C LEU A 64 -1.71 2.03 -0.26
N CYS A 65 -2.01 1.92 1.03
CA CYS A 65 -2.17 0.65 1.73
C CYS A 65 -3.60 0.13 1.62
N MET A 66 -3.77 -1.12 1.16
CA MET A 66 -5.07 -1.78 1.07
C MET A 66 -4.92 -3.31 1.18
N SER A 67 -5.94 -4.02 1.68
CA SER A 67 -5.84 -5.49 1.84
C SER A 67 -5.64 -6.20 0.49
N GLY A 68 -6.32 -5.72 -0.56
CA GLY A 68 -6.37 -6.35 -1.88
C GLY A 68 -7.58 -7.28 -2.04
N ASP A 69 -7.92 -7.60 -3.28
CA ASP A 69 -9.07 -8.45 -3.62
C ASP A 69 -8.76 -9.94 -3.40
N ASP A 70 -9.76 -10.79 -3.13
CA ASP A 70 -9.50 -12.24 -3.00
C ASP A 70 -9.01 -12.83 -4.34
N PRO A 71 -7.91 -13.62 -4.39
CA PRO A 71 -7.41 -14.24 -5.61
C PRO A 71 -8.44 -15.10 -6.35
N THR A 72 -9.40 -15.70 -5.64
CA THR A 72 -10.48 -16.52 -6.23
C THR A 72 -11.37 -15.72 -7.20
N GLY A 73 -11.43 -14.39 -7.05
CA GLY A 73 -12.13 -13.49 -7.97
C GLY A 73 -11.29 -13.01 -9.16
N GLY A 74 -10.02 -13.39 -9.22
CA GLY A 74 -9.04 -12.96 -10.21
C GLY A 74 -8.85 -13.93 -11.38
N ASP A 75 -7.71 -13.80 -12.07
CA ASP A 75 -7.32 -14.69 -13.17
C ASP A 75 -6.43 -15.87 -12.75
N HIS A 76 -6.07 -15.94 -11.46
CA HIS A 76 -5.36 -17.06 -10.84
C HIS A 76 -6.13 -17.56 -9.61
N PRO A 77 -7.32 -18.17 -9.79
CA PRO A 77 -8.21 -18.51 -8.68
C PRO A 77 -7.64 -19.55 -7.71
N ASP A 78 -6.68 -20.37 -8.15
CA ASP A 78 -6.00 -21.37 -7.32
C ASP A 78 -4.81 -20.79 -6.53
N ALA A 79 -4.49 -19.49 -6.72
CA ALA A 79 -3.43 -18.83 -5.98
C ALA A 79 -3.82 -18.66 -4.50
N LYS A 80 -2.82 -18.76 -3.61
CA LYS A 80 -3.04 -18.59 -2.17
C LYS A 80 -3.05 -17.11 -1.80
N GLY A 81 -4.17 -16.66 -1.24
CA GLY A 81 -4.21 -15.40 -0.50
C GLY A 81 -3.37 -15.52 0.78
N VAL A 82 -2.42 -14.61 0.95
CA VAL A 82 -1.52 -14.56 2.11
C VAL A 82 -2.15 -13.75 3.23
N PHE A 83 -2.54 -12.50 2.96
CA PHE A 83 -3.24 -11.61 3.91
C PHE A 83 -2.61 -11.54 5.32
N ASP A 84 -1.28 -11.66 5.42
CA ASP A 84 -0.57 -11.59 6.71
C ASP A 84 -0.70 -10.19 7.34
N LEU A 85 -0.74 -9.15 6.50
CA LEU A 85 -1.06 -7.78 6.88
C LEU A 85 -2.18 -7.24 5.99
N GLU A 86 -3.29 -6.86 6.61
CA GLU A 86 -4.36 -6.11 5.96
C GLU A 86 -4.10 -4.60 6.00
N ALA A 87 -5.00 -3.77 5.45
CA ALA A 87 -4.80 -2.32 5.31
C ALA A 87 -4.25 -1.62 6.58
N LEU A 88 -4.79 -1.92 7.76
CA LEU A 88 -4.29 -1.37 9.03
C LEU A 88 -2.89 -1.86 9.39
N GLY A 89 -2.61 -3.15 9.15
CA GLY A 89 -1.28 -3.73 9.38
C GLY A 89 -0.23 -3.15 8.44
N LEU A 90 -0.60 -2.91 7.18
CA LEU A 90 0.25 -2.23 6.19
C LEU A 90 0.58 -0.80 6.61
N LEU A 91 -0.42 -0.02 7.04
CA LEU A 91 -0.20 1.35 7.55
C LEU A 91 0.77 1.35 8.75
N ARG A 92 0.57 0.43 9.69
CA ARG A 92 1.47 0.25 10.83
C ARG A 92 2.88 -0.14 10.39
N ALA A 93 3.01 -1.02 9.40
CA ALA A 93 4.31 -1.38 8.84
C ALA A 93 5.05 -0.16 8.26
N VAL A 94 4.35 0.69 7.50
CA VAL A 94 4.94 1.94 6.98
C VAL A 94 5.36 2.87 8.13
N ALA A 95 4.50 3.04 9.14
CA ALA A 95 4.80 3.87 10.30
C ALA A 95 6.03 3.36 11.08
N THR A 96 6.13 2.05 11.32
CA THR A 96 7.27 1.41 11.98
C THR A 96 8.56 1.60 11.19
N LEU A 97 8.54 1.36 9.87
CA LEU A 97 9.70 1.57 9.01
C LEU A 97 10.15 3.05 9.01
N ASN A 98 9.21 3.99 8.89
CA ASN A 98 9.51 5.42 8.97
C ASN A 98 10.07 5.85 10.34
N ALA A 99 9.80 5.09 11.40
CA ALA A 99 10.40 5.31 12.72
C ALA A 99 11.83 4.72 12.83
N GLY A 100 12.33 4.05 11.79
CA GLY A 100 13.68 3.48 11.75
C GLY A 100 13.77 2.07 12.31
N GLU A 101 12.66 1.34 12.41
CA GLU A 101 12.63 -0.05 12.88
C GLU A 101 11.80 -0.93 11.94
N ASP A 102 12.07 -2.23 11.92
CA ASP A 102 11.19 -3.21 11.27
C ASP A 102 10.12 -3.74 12.26
N LEU A 103 9.13 -4.47 11.75
CA LEU A 103 8.08 -5.10 12.55
C LEU A 103 8.59 -6.19 13.50
N GLY A 104 9.84 -6.63 13.34
CA GLY A 104 10.52 -7.52 14.27
C GLY A 104 11.21 -6.78 15.43
N GLY A 105 11.22 -5.44 15.41
CA GLY A 105 11.91 -4.60 16.38
C GLY A 105 13.40 -4.41 16.09
N ASN A 106 13.87 -4.76 14.89
CA ASN A 106 15.26 -4.51 14.49
C ASN A 106 15.42 -3.08 13.99
N ALA A 107 16.47 -2.40 14.45
CA ALA A 107 16.80 -1.08 13.96
C ALA A 107 17.28 -1.11 12.49
N LEU A 108 16.79 -0.17 11.70
CA LEU A 108 17.20 0.07 10.32
C LEU A 108 18.43 0.98 10.27
N SER A 109 19.22 0.85 9.19
CA SER A 109 20.26 1.82 8.87
C SER A 109 19.63 3.01 8.16
N GLY A 110 19.19 3.99 8.94
CA GLY A 110 18.37 5.11 8.47
C GLY A 110 16.88 4.81 8.52
N ALA A 111 16.06 5.70 7.96
CA ALA A 111 14.62 5.51 7.89
C ALA A 111 14.09 6.06 6.55
N PRO A 112 13.14 5.36 5.89
CA PRO A 112 12.39 5.94 4.80
C PRO A 112 11.48 7.08 5.30
N ALA A 113 10.95 7.86 4.36
CA ALA A 113 10.00 8.93 4.62
C ALA A 113 8.74 8.74 3.75
N LEU A 114 8.12 7.57 3.84
CA LEU A 114 6.95 7.24 3.02
C LEU A 114 5.69 7.92 3.56
N CYS A 115 4.97 8.61 2.69
CA CYS A 115 3.62 9.09 2.93
C CYS A 115 2.62 7.96 2.64
N ALA A 116 2.05 7.38 3.69
CA ALA A 116 1.08 6.31 3.58
C ALA A 116 -0.35 6.85 3.46
N GLY A 117 -1.09 6.37 2.47
CA GLY A 117 -2.53 6.59 2.33
C GLY A 117 -3.33 5.32 2.50
N ALA A 118 -4.65 5.47 2.59
CA ALA A 118 -5.59 4.35 2.64
C ALA A 118 -6.82 4.60 1.76
N VAL A 119 -7.63 3.55 1.58
CA VAL A 119 -8.90 3.67 0.84
C VAL A 119 -10.07 3.93 1.79
N ALA A 120 -11.04 4.73 1.37
CA ALA A 120 -12.33 4.91 2.04
C ALA A 120 -13.48 4.54 1.08
N ASN A 121 -14.54 3.93 1.59
CA ASN A 121 -15.70 3.54 0.78
C ASN A 121 -16.95 4.37 1.13
N PRO A 122 -17.23 5.48 0.43
CA PRO A 122 -18.42 6.29 0.70
C PRO A 122 -19.74 5.57 0.32
N GLY A 123 -19.68 4.46 -0.42
CA GLY A 123 -20.82 3.61 -0.75
C GLY A 123 -21.04 2.45 0.20
N ALA A 124 -20.33 2.39 1.33
CA ALA A 124 -20.44 1.29 2.28
C ALA A 124 -21.88 1.17 2.84
N PRO A 125 -22.46 -0.04 2.91
CA PRO A 125 -23.83 -0.24 3.39
C PRO A 125 -23.97 0.09 4.89
N ALA A 126 -22.89 -0.07 5.66
CA ALA A 126 -22.80 0.29 7.07
C ALA A 126 -21.81 1.45 7.24
N MET A 127 -22.31 2.68 7.11
CA MET A 127 -21.48 3.89 7.15
C MET A 127 -20.76 4.07 8.50
N GLU A 128 -21.41 3.72 9.61
CA GLU A 128 -20.82 3.78 10.96
C GLU A 128 -19.56 2.92 11.06
N THR A 129 -19.62 1.68 10.58
CA THR A 129 -18.46 0.78 10.53
C THR A 129 -17.36 1.30 9.60
N GLU A 130 -17.70 1.95 8.48
CA GLU A 130 -16.71 2.53 7.59
C GLU A 130 -16.02 3.75 8.22
N LEU A 131 -16.76 4.57 8.97
CA LEU A 131 -16.20 5.70 9.72
C LEU A 131 -15.24 5.21 10.82
N GLU A 132 -15.63 4.19 11.60
CA GLU A 132 -14.74 3.57 12.61
C GLU A 132 -13.45 3.04 11.96
N ARG A 133 -13.56 2.38 10.80
CA ARG A 133 -12.39 1.91 10.04
C ARG A 133 -11.53 3.06 9.54
N LEU A 134 -12.13 4.18 9.15
CA LEU A 134 -11.42 5.38 8.71
C LEU A 134 -10.63 5.99 9.88
N GLU A 135 -11.23 6.09 11.05
CA GLU A 135 -10.57 6.53 12.29
C GLU A 135 -9.40 5.62 12.64
N GLN A 136 -9.59 4.30 12.60
CA GLN A 136 -8.49 3.34 12.82
C GLN A 136 -7.34 3.51 11.80
N LYS A 137 -7.65 3.81 10.53
CA LYS A 137 -6.63 4.07 9.50
C LYS A 137 -5.87 5.36 9.78
N LEU A 138 -6.55 6.43 10.23
CA LEU A 138 -5.92 7.67 10.66
C LEU A 138 -4.94 7.42 11.81
N GLU A 139 -5.38 6.72 12.85
CA GLU A 139 -4.56 6.35 14.01
C GLU A 139 -3.37 5.47 13.63
N ALA A 140 -3.55 4.56 12.66
CA ALA A 140 -2.49 3.70 12.14
C ALA A 140 -1.45 4.45 11.27
N GLY A 141 -1.67 5.73 10.97
CA GLY A 141 -0.69 6.58 10.29
C GLY A 141 -1.06 6.98 8.86
N ALA A 142 -2.29 6.74 8.40
CA ALA A 142 -2.73 7.27 7.10
C ALA A 142 -2.64 8.81 7.08
N ARG A 143 -2.15 9.35 5.97
CA ARG A 143 -1.96 10.79 5.72
C ARG A 143 -2.90 11.34 4.65
N PHE A 144 -3.43 10.45 3.81
CA PHE A 144 -4.44 10.78 2.80
C PHE A 144 -5.37 9.59 2.58
N PHE A 145 -6.53 9.87 1.98
CA PHE A 145 -7.50 8.85 1.58
C PHE A 145 -7.85 8.96 0.10
N GLN A 146 -8.02 7.82 -0.55
CA GLN A 146 -8.65 7.73 -1.87
C GLN A 146 -10.00 7.06 -1.72
N THR A 147 -11.07 7.69 -2.21
CA THR A 147 -12.41 7.10 -2.14
C THR A 147 -12.62 6.10 -3.27
N GLN A 148 -13.41 5.06 -3.02
CA GLN A 148 -13.95 4.27 -4.11
C GLN A 148 -14.88 5.13 -5.00
N PRO A 149 -14.93 4.85 -6.32
CA PRO A 149 -15.86 5.51 -7.24
C PRO A 149 -17.33 5.31 -6.88
#